data_AF-A0A352M5Y4-F1
#
_entry.id   AF-A0A352M5Y4-F1
#
_cell.length_a   1.000
_cell.length_b   1.000
_cell.length_c   1.000
_cell.angle_alpha   90.00
_cell.angle_beta   90.00
_cell.angle_gamma   90.00
#
_symmetry.space_group_name_H-M   'P 1'
#
loop_
_entity.id
_entity.type
_entity.pdbx_description
1 polymer ?
#
loop_
_entity_poly.entity_id
_entity_poly.type
_entity_poly.pdbx_seq_one_letter_code
_entity_poly.pdbx_strand_id
1 'polypeptide(L)'
;EIGRCCKCKTADEKRKNTDRCNISSDRRDFIPCKVITVSEHQAKITLENGEFFLTPLPESESTTKLNNMLLTAGRKYHLMRADILSLGTADFTVNMK
;
A
#
# COMPACT_ATOMS: atom_id res chain seq x y z
N GLU A 1 4.75 -6.54 2.46
CA GLU A 1 3.38 -6.00 2.32
C GLU A 1 3.48 -4.49 2.23
N ILE A 2 2.44 -3.83 1.72
CA ILE A 2 2.26 -2.39 1.68
C ILE A 2 0.95 -2.06 2.40
N GLY A 3 0.98 -0.98 3.14
CA GLY A 3 -0.16 -0.49 3.88
C GLY A 3 0.23 0.72 4.72
N ARG A 4 -0.72 1.14 5.54
CA ARG A 4 -0.58 2.29 6.43
C ARG A 4 0.34 1.95 7.60
N CYS A 5 1.15 2.93 8.01
CA CYS A 5 2.07 2.75 9.12
C CYS A 5 1.38 2.42 10.44
N CYS A 6 1.79 1.30 11.03
CA CYS A 6 1.27 0.79 12.30
C CYS A 6 2.01 1.36 13.52
N LYS A 7 3.11 2.12 13.31
CA LYS A 7 3.93 2.67 14.41
C LYS A 7 3.22 3.77 15.21
N CYS A 8 2.12 4.33 14.70
CA CYS A 8 1.30 5.30 15.44
C CYS A 8 0.35 4.55 16.39
N LYS A 9 0.67 4.53 17.68
CA LYS A 9 -0.10 3.81 18.71
C LYS A 9 -1.32 4.61 19.16
N THR A 10 -1.26 5.94 19.12
CA THR A 10 -2.33 6.82 19.59
C THR A 10 -3.01 7.60 18.46
N ALA A 11 -4.27 8.02 18.67
CA ALA A 11 -5.00 8.85 17.71
C ALA A 11 -4.28 10.18 17.40
N ASP A 12 -3.59 10.75 18.39
CA ASP A 12 -2.81 11.98 18.21
C ASP A 12 -1.54 11.76 17.39
N GLU A 13 -0.84 10.63 17.58
CA GLU A 13 0.28 10.25 16.71
C GLU A 13 -0.18 10.00 15.28
N LYS A 14 -1.34 9.36 15.09
CA LYS A 14 -1.94 9.14 13.76
C LYS A 14 -2.22 10.46 13.02
N ARG A 15 -2.60 11.52 13.75
CA ARG A 15 -2.86 12.86 13.21
C ARG A 15 -1.58 13.66 12.92
N LYS A 16 -0.52 13.44 13.70
CA LYS A 16 0.73 14.25 13.65
C LYS A 16 1.88 13.62 12.86
N ASN A 17 1.82 12.32 12.52
CA ASN A 17 2.92 11.66 11.80
C ASN A 17 2.96 12.08 10.32
N THR A 18 3.58 13.23 10.06
CA THR A 18 3.83 13.75 8.70
C THR A 18 5.05 13.12 8.03
N ASP A 19 6.05 12.61 8.78
CA ASP A 19 7.40 12.51 8.21
C ASP A 19 8.20 11.21 8.46
N ARG A 20 7.75 10.19 9.21
CA ARG A 20 8.65 9.06 9.53
C ARG A 20 8.03 7.67 9.41
N CYS A 21 7.71 7.28 8.18
CA CYS A 21 7.73 5.85 7.81
C CYS A 21 9.18 5.46 7.50
N ASN A 22 9.96 5.11 8.54
CA ASN A 22 11.31 4.60 8.32
C ASN A 22 11.22 3.21 7.67
N ILE A 23 11.77 3.11 6.45
CA ILE A 23 12.02 1.88 5.70
C ILE A 23 13.11 1.09 6.44
N SER A 24 12.80 0.56 7.63
CA SER A 24 13.59 -0.51 8.22
C SER A 24 13.16 -1.80 7.55
N SER A 25 14.13 -2.59 7.09
CA SER A 25 14.02 -3.75 6.18
C SER A 25 12.97 -4.81 6.56
N ASP A 26 12.49 -4.82 7.81
CA ASP A 26 11.84 -6.00 8.39
C ASP A 26 10.30 -5.90 8.47
N ARG A 27 9.73 -4.68 8.44
CA ARG A 27 8.29 -4.43 8.28
C ARG A 27 8.11 -3.10 7.55
N ARG A 28 7.91 -3.18 6.24
CA ARG A 28 7.85 -2.00 5.38
C ARG A 28 6.43 -1.43 5.38
N ASP A 29 6.19 -0.53 6.31
CA ASP A 29 5.07 0.39 6.25
C ASP A 29 5.45 1.56 5.34
N PHE A 30 4.69 1.82 4.29
CA PHE A 30 5.06 2.83 3.27
C PHE A 30 4.14 4.05 3.25
N ILE A 31 2.96 3.96 3.87
CA ILE A 31 1.94 4.99 3.76
C ILE A 31 1.74 5.65 5.14
N PRO A 32 1.82 6.99 5.26
CA PRO A 32 1.66 7.69 6.53
C PRO A 32 0.33 7.39 7.23
N CYS A 33 0.35 7.33 8.57
CA CYS A 33 -0.82 7.03 9.41
C CYS A 33 -2.03 7.96 9.18
N LYS A 34 -1.79 9.19 8.71
CA LYS A 34 -2.82 10.19 8.43
C LYS A 34 -3.74 9.80 7.26
N VAL A 35 -3.30 8.90 6.38
CA VAL A 35 -4.07 8.40 5.24
C VAL A 35 -5.03 7.32 5.75
N ILE A 36 -6.05 7.72 6.49
CA ILE A 36 -6.96 6.80 7.21
C ILE A 36 -7.75 5.86 6.31
N THR A 37 -7.80 6.17 5.01
CA THR A 37 -8.47 5.38 3.98
C THR A 37 -7.64 4.20 3.48
N VAL A 38 -6.41 4.04 3.97
CA VAL A 38 -5.53 2.91 3.66
C VAL A 38 -5.48 1.99 4.88
N SER A 39 -5.74 0.70 4.66
CA SER A 39 -5.64 -0.32 5.68
C SER A 39 -4.19 -0.55 6.11
N GLU A 40 -3.98 -0.99 7.35
CA GLU A 40 -2.64 -1.28 7.89
C GLU A 40 -1.96 -2.39 7.07
N HIS A 41 -2.73 -3.40 6.67
CA HIS A 41 -2.35 -4.44 5.72
C HIS A 41 -3.24 -4.33 4.48
N GLN A 42 -2.78 -3.65 3.44
CA GLN A 42 -3.59 -3.34 2.26
C GLN A 42 -3.34 -4.33 1.12
N ALA A 43 -2.06 -4.52 0.77
CA ALA A 43 -1.66 -5.37 -0.34
C ALA A 43 -0.25 -5.93 -0.13
N LYS A 44 0.14 -6.89 -0.95
CA LYS A 44 1.50 -7.42 -1.03
C LYS A 44 2.07 -7.11 -2.42
N ILE A 45 3.30 -6.60 -2.45
CA ILE A 45 4.07 -6.48 -3.70
C ILE A 45 5.12 -7.59 -3.69
N THR A 46 5.20 -8.38 -4.76
CA THR A 46 6.22 -9.42 -4.96
C THR A 46 7.01 -9.14 -6.24
N LEU A 47 8.28 -9.54 -6.24
CA LEU A 47 9.14 -9.56 -7.44
C LEU A 47 9.32 -11.02 -7.83
N GLU A 48 8.85 -11.40 -9.00
CA GLU A 48 8.89 -12.78 -9.51
C GLU A 48 9.42 -12.73 -10.95
N ASN A 49 10.51 -13.43 -11.22
CA ASN A 49 11.15 -13.48 -12.55
C ASN A 49 11.49 -12.10 -13.15
N GLY A 50 11.81 -11.10 -12.30
CA GLY A 50 12.11 -9.74 -12.74
C GLY A 50 10.88 -8.86 -12.95
N GLU A 51 9.68 -9.39 -12.74
CA GLU A 51 8.42 -8.68 -12.87
C GLU A 51 7.79 -8.40 -11.50
N PHE A 52 7.20 -7.22 -11.35
CA PHE A 52 6.54 -6.85 -10.10
C PHE A 52 5.05 -7.18 -10.17
N PHE A 53 4.54 -7.74 -9.07
CA PHE A 53 3.14 -8.08 -8.93
C PHE A 53 2.55 -7.48 -7.66
N LEU A 54 1.27 -7.14 -7.72
CA LEU A 54 0.44 -6.71 -6.62
C LEU A 54 -0.61 -7.77 -6.31
N THR A 55 -0.77 -8.09 -5.03
CA THR A 55 -1.86 -8.93 -4.53
C THR A 55 -2.59 -8.20 -3.40
N PRO A 56 -3.84 -7.74 -3.58
CA PRO A 56 -4.62 -7.16 -2.48
C PRO A 56 -4.89 -8.20 -1.40
N LEU A 57 -4.82 -7.79 -0.14
CA LEU A 57 -5.00 -8.71 0.99
C LEU A 57 -6.50 -8.85 1.36
N PRO A 58 -6.98 -10.06 1.69
CA PRO A 58 -8.39 -10.27 2.05
C PRO A 58 -8.81 -9.59 3.36
N GLU A 59 -7.86 -9.37 4.27
CA GLU A 59 -8.06 -8.63 5.52
C GLU A 59 -8.07 -7.10 5.36
N SER A 60 -7.80 -6.59 4.15
CA SER A 60 -7.83 -5.16 3.87
C SER A 60 -9.27 -4.63 3.93
N GLU A 61 -9.52 -3.71 4.86
CA GLU A 61 -10.80 -3.01 5.01
C GLU A 61 -11.07 -1.98 3.88
N SER A 62 -10.05 -1.61 3.12
CA SER A 62 -10.14 -0.58 2.07
C SER A 62 -9.97 -1.17 0.67
N THR A 63 -10.59 -0.55 -0.33
CA THR A 63 -10.50 -0.99 -1.73
C THR A 63 -9.11 -0.76 -2.31
N THR A 64 -8.64 -1.69 -3.14
CA THR A 64 -7.42 -1.52 -3.95
C THR A 64 -7.79 -1.44 -5.43
N LYS A 65 -7.24 -0.47 -6.16
CA LYS A 65 -7.46 -0.33 -7.61
C LYS A 65 -6.13 -0.19 -8.36
N LEU A 66 -6.12 -0.63 -9.61
CA LEU A 66 -5.03 -0.38 -10.55
C LEU A 66 -5.60 0.25 -11.81
N ASN A 67 -5.15 1.44 -12.20
CA ASN A 67 -5.68 2.21 -13.33
C ASN A 67 -7.22 2.33 -13.27
N ASN A 68 -7.76 2.70 -12.10
CA ASN A 68 -9.19 2.74 -11.79
C ASN A 68 -9.96 1.40 -11.81
N MET A 69 -9.31 0.27 -12.12
CA MET A 69 -9.93 -1.05 -12.05
C MET A 69 -9.86 -1.60 -10.62
N LEU A 70 -11.02 -1.97 -10.05
CA LEU A 70 -11.09 -2.62 -8.74
C LEU A 70 -10.44 -4.00 -8.79
N LEU A 71 -9.56 -4.28 -7.83
CA LEU A 71 -8.85 -5.55 -7.74
C LEU A 71 -9.54 -6.51 -6.77
N THR A 72 -9.52 -7.79 -7.10
CA THR A 72 -10.02 -8.88 -6.26
C THR A 72 -8.95 -9.27 -5.23
N ALA A 73 -9.34 -9.39 -3.96
CA ALA A 73 -8.46 -9.86 -2.90
C ALA A 73 -7.90 -11.25 -3.19
N GLY A 74 -6.63 -11.47 -2.85
CA GLY A 74 -5.90 -12.73 -3.08
C GLY A 74 -5.46 -12.97 -4.53
N ARG A 75 -6.01 -12.23 -5.50
CA ARG A 75 -5.59 -12.33 -6.91
C ARG A 75 -4.34 -11.49 -7.16
N LYS A 76 -3.44 -12.04 -7.98
CA LYS A 76 -2.21 -11.39 -8.41
C LYS A 76 -2.44 -10.56 -9.68
N TYR A 77 -1.87 -9.36 -9.71
CA TYR A 77 -1.95 -8.41 -10.81
C TYR A 77 -0.56 -7.92 -11.16
N HIS A 78 -0.25 -7.82 -12.44
CA HIS A 78 1.03 -7.29 -12.90
C HIS A 78 1.09 -5.77 -12.66
N LEU A 79 2.22 -5.27 -12.17
CA LEU A 79 2.47 -3.85 -11.99
C LEU A 79 3.43 -3.35 -13.06
N MET A 80 2.95 -2.41 -13.87
CA MET A 80 3.73 -1.76 -14.91
C MET A 80 4.18 -0.38 -14.46
N ARG A 81 5.30 0.08 -15.03
CA ARG A 81 5.72 1.47 -14.88
C ARG A 81 4.61 2.41 -15.37
N ALA A 82 4.40 3.49 -14.63
CA ALA A 82 3.36 4.50 -14.83
C ALA A 82 1.91 4.05 -14.53
N ASP A 83 1.70 2.82 -14.07
CA ASP A 83 0.40 2.44 -13.51
C ASP A 83 0.02 3.34 -12.33
N ILE A 84 -1.28 3.60 -12.19
CA ILE A 84 -1.85 4.30 -11.04
C ILE A 84 -2.39 3.25 -10.08
N LEU A 85 -1.69 3.08 -8.95
CA LEU A 85 -2.11 2.23 -7.86
C LEU A 85 -2.89 3.07 -6.84
N SER A 86 -4.19 2.77 -6.68
CA SER A 86 -5.02 3.38 -5.64
C SER A 86 -5.17 2.43 -4.46
N LEU A 87 -4.79 2.90 -3.28
CA LEU A 87 -4.99 2.21 -2.00
C LEU A 87 -5.98 3.07 -1.21
N GLY A 88 -7.22 2.61 -1.08
CA GLY A 88 -8.32 3.44 -0.61
C GLY A 88 -8.53 4.68 -1.48
N THR A 89 -8.29 5.86 -0.90
CA THR A 89 -8.35 7.16 -1.61
C THR A 89 -6.98 7.75 -1.92
N ALA A 90 -5.89 7.00 -1.67
CA ALA A 90 -4.54 7.45 -1.93
C ALA A 90 -4.03 6.85 -3.24
N ASP A 91 -3.64 7.72 -4.16
CA ASP A 91 -3.14 7.34 -5.48
C ASP A 91 -1.62 7.45 -5.52
N PHE A 92 -0.99 6.42 -6.10
CA PHE A 92 0.45 6.31 -6.25
C PHE A 92 0.79 5.96 -7.69
N THR A 93 1.68 6.73 -8.31
CA THR A 93 2.24 6.37 -9.62
C THR A 93 3.37 5.37 -9.43
N VAL A 94 3.27 4.23 -10.11
CA VAL A 94 4.27 3.17 -10.06
C VAL A 94 5.53 3.63 -10.80
N ASN A 95 6.57 3.96 -10.04
CA ASN A 95 7.89 4.32 -10.53
C ASN A 95 8.87 3.17 -10.24
N MET A 96 8.75 2.08 -11.00
CA MET A 96 9.69 0.97 -10.96
C MET A 96 10.85 1.25 -11.93
N LYS A 97 12.08 1.13 -11.44
CA LYS A 97 13.32 1.20 -12.22
C LYS A 97 13.86 -0.20 -12.45
#